data_AF-A0A958KFV5-F1
#
_entry.id   AF-A0A958KFV5-F1
#
_cell.length_a   1.000
_cell.length_b   1.000
_cell.length_c   1.000
_cell.angle_alpha   90.00
_cell.angle_beta   90.00
_cell.angle_gamma   90.00
#
_symmetry.space_group_name_H-M   'P 1'
#
loop_
_entity.id
_entity.type
_entity.pdbx_description
1 polymer ?
#
loop_
_entity_poly.entity_id
_entity_poly.type
_entity_poly.pdbx_seq_one_letter_code
_entity_poly.pdbx_strand_id
1 'polypeptide(L)'
;MFQHLRILFTVFALSTILIQPAFSKENSEKPNSTNEESSSDSSDEPSIDKSLDLLKALDYPELQVVPRASQRLKVEAARETSGWYTDYWAFQVSGLATAYVGSMGSSMFRASLTADQQTDADAAVLGAQVTGAGWILGTVLLGLGKPYETGYREVRAVKGKDKRAQLLRERMAEETLESSSKLMTKLTYGALITNAMASIYLATFMNREGTIYAAASAMFSFLPMIFPHQHIVSWGKHQEYKRKIYVPFTSMRLHYDSKTQKTMPLLAMNWTF
;
A
#
# COMPACT_ATOMS: atom_id res chain seq x y z
N MET A 1 10.11 33.71 23.82
CA MET A 1 10.25 32.61 22.84
C MET A 1 9.48 31.33 23.20
N PHE A 2 9.26 31.01 24.49
CA PHE A 2 8.56 29.76 24.90
C PHE A 2 7.01 29.78 24.85
N GLN A 3 6.36 30.92 24.61
CA GLN A 3 4.89 30.99 24.59
C GLN A 3 4.25 30.46 23.30
N HIS A 4 4.90 30.60 22.14
CA HIS A 4 4.34 30.08 20.88
C HIS A 4 4.40 28.55 20.78
N LEU A 5 5.35 27.90 21.46
CA LEU A 5 5.48 26.44 21.45
C LEU A 5 4.35 25.73 22.25
N ARG A 6 3.78 26.38 23.27
CA ARG A 6 2.65 25.86 24.05
C ARG A 6 1.32 25.91 23.29
N ILE A 7 1.15 26.87 22.38
CA ILE A 7 -0.08 26.99 21.58
C ILE A 7 -0.11 25.90 20.48
N LEU A 8 1.04 25.59 19.88
CA LEU A 8 1.13 24.50 18.90
C LEU A 8 0.85 23.11 19.51
N PHE A 9 1.31 22.85 20.74
CA PHE A 9 1.05 21.58 21.43
C PHE A 9 -0.42 21.41 21.86
N THR A 10 -1.10 22.50 22.23
CA THR A 10 -2.51 22.43 22.64
C THR A 10 -3.46 22.28 21.46
N VAL A 11 -3.15 22.88 20.29
CA VAL A 11 -3.91 22.66 19.05
C VAL A 11 -3.75 21.22 18.54
N PHE A 12 -2.53 20.65 18.63
CA PHE A 12 -2.30 19.27 18.23
C PHE A 12 -3.02 18.26 19.15
N ALA A 13 -3.02 18.50 20.47
CA ALA A 13 -3.75 17.68 21.44
C ALA A 13 -5.28 17.78 21.32
N LEU A 14 -5.83 18.95 20.92
CA LEU A 14 -7.27 19.07 20.68
C LEU A 14 -7.72 18.37 19.39
N SER A 15 -6.87 18.35 18.35
CA SER A 15 -7.19 17.67 17.09
C SER A 15 -7.26 16.14 17.22
N THR A 16 -6.54 15.56 18.20
CA THR A 16 -6.54 14.11 18.44
C THR A 16 -7.75 13.64 19.27
N ILE A 17 -8.39 14.53 20.03
CA ILE A 17 -9.56 14.18 20.85
C ILE A 17 -10.87 14.22 20.05
N LEU A 18 -10.90 14.91 18.91
CA LEU A 18 -12.11 15.04 18.07
C LEU A 18 -12.23 13.99 16.94
N ILE A 19 -11.27 13.07 16.84
CA ILE A 19 -11.34 11.91 15.95
C ILE A 19 -11.46 10.65 16.81
N GLN A 20 -12.52 10.59 17.62
CA GLN A 20 -13.05 9.28 17.96
C GLN A 20 -13.68 8.74 16.67
N PRO A 21 -13.22 7.62 16.09
CA PRO A 21 -14.01 6.96 15.07
C PRO A 21 -15.35 6.66 15.72
N ALA A 22 -16.40 7.30 15.23
CA ALA A 22 -17.75 6.82 15.44
C ALA A 22 -17.75 5.39 14.91
N PHE A 23 -17.50 4.44 15.81
CA PHE A 23 -17.64 3.03 15.59
C PHE A 23 -19.13 2.86 15.30
N SER A 24 -19.47 3.02 14.02
CA SER A 24 -20.77 2.71 13.50
C SER A 24 -21.04 1.29 13.95
N LYS A 25 -22.00 1.13 14.85
CA LYS A 25 -22.64 -0.16 15.12
C LYS A 25 -23.21 -0.61 13.79
N GLU A 26 -22.39 -1.31 13.02
CA GLU A 26 -22.82 -2.02 11.84
C GLU A 26 -23.87 -3.01 12.35
N ASN A 27 -25.10 -2.74 11.93
CA ASN A 27 -26.22 -3.62 12.16
C ASN A 27 -25.78 -5.02 11.75
N SER A 28 -25.67 -5.88 12.74
CA SER A 28 -25.75 -7.32 12.62
C SER A 28 -27.02 -7.65 11.83
N GLU A 29 -26.88 -7.70 10.51
CA GLU A 29 -27.81 -8.37 9.62
C GLU A 29 -27.77 -9.84 10.03
N LYS A 30 -28.75 -10.23 10.85
CA LYS A 30 -29.03 -11.63 11.17
C LYS A 30 -29.22 -12.36 9.83
N PRO A 31 -28.46 -13.43 9.54
CA PRO A 31 -28.81 -14.32 8.45
C PRO A 31 -30.10 -15.06 8.86
N ASN A 32 -31.23 -14.56 8.37
CA ASN A 32 -32.51 -15.22 8.47
C ASN A 32 -32.84 -15.84 7.11
N SER A 33 -32.57 -17.13 6.97
CA SER A 33 -33.47 -18.05 6.28
C SER A 33 -32.94 -19.48 6.42
N THR A 34 -33.51 -20.17 7.40
CA THR A 34 -33.89 -21.57 7.35
C THR A 34 -34.16 -22.02 5.90
N ASN A 35 -33.30 -22.87 5.37
CA ASN A 35 -33.69 -23.87 4.39
C ASN A 35 -33.31 -25.22 4.99
N GLU A 36 -34.31 -25.84 5.61
CA GLU A 36 -34.34 -27.28 5.86
C GLU A 36 -34.40 -27.97 4.49
N GLU A 37 -33.24 -28.20 3.88
CA GLU A 37 -33.13 -29.28 2.90
C GLU A 37 -32.87 -30.57 3.65
N SER A 38 -33.98 -31.27 3.89
CA SER A 38 -34.09 -32.72 4.01
C SER A 38 -32.93 -33.44 3.32
N SER A 39 -31.93 -33.85 4.10
CA SER A 39 -30.94 -34.83 3.70
C SER A 39 -31.59 -36.20 3.67
N SER A 40 -32.22 -36.53 2.54
CA SER A 40 -32.48 -37.91 2.18
C SER A 40 -31.13 -38.58 1.91
N ASP A 41 -30.78 -39.47 2.82
CA ASP A 41 -29.69 -40.42 2.77
C ASP A 41 -29.82 -41.28 1.50
N SER A 42 -29.08 -40.93 0.45
CA SER A 42 -28.93 -41.75 -0.74
C SER A 42 -27.45 -41.99 -1.00
N SER A 43 -27.02 -43.17 -0.60
CA SER A 43 -25.80 -43.88 -0.94
C SER A 43 -25.12 -43.47 -2.26
N ASP A 44 -23.96 -42.84 -2.11
CA ASP A 44 -22.66 -43.17 -2.72
C ASP A 44 -22.63 -43.82 -4.12
N GLU A 45 -22.63 -42.97 -5.15
CA GLU A 45 -21.65 -43.11 -6.25
C GLU A 45 -20.91 -41.77 -6.42
N PRO A 46 -19.57 -41.75 -6.47
CA PRO A 46 -18.82 -40.54 -6.80
C PRO A 46 -19.07 -40.17 -8.26
N SER A 47 -20.12 -39.37 -8.49
CA SER A 47 -20.45 -38.82 -9.82
C SER A 47 -19.21 -38.26 -10.50
N ILE A 48 -18.90 -38.82 -11.68
CA ILE A 48 -17.80 -38.43 -12.58
C ILE A 48 -17.81 -36.90 -12.86
N ASP A 49 -18.96 -36.25 -12.72
CA ASP A 49 -19.09 -34.81 -12.89
C ASP A 49 -18.31 -33.99 -11.85
N LYS A 50 -18.19 -34.44 -10.60
CA LYS A 50 -17.42 -33.72 -9.57
C LYS A 50 -15.91 -33.79 -9.82
N SER A 51 -15.40 -34.92 -10.31
CA SER A 51 -13.99 -35.06 -10.66
C SER A 51 -13.64 -34.26 -11.92
N LEU A 52 -14.59 -34.15 -12.87
CA LEU A 52 -14.43 -33.35 -14.08
C LEU A 52 -14.49 -31.83 -13.78
N ASP A 53 -15.31 -31.40 -12.83
CA ASP A 53 -15.29 -30.02 -12.33
C ASP A 53 -14.03 -29.69 -11.52
N LEU A 54 -13.50 -30.65 -10.76
CA LEU A 54 -12.18 -30.53 -10.13
C LEU A 54 -11.08 -30.36 -11.18
N LEU A 55 -11.03 -31.22 -12.20
CA LEU A 55 -10.06 -31.11 -13.30
C LEU A 55 -10.18 -29.77 -14.05
N LYS A 56 -11.40 -29.27 -14.28
CA LYS A 56 -11.60 -27.96 -14.90
C LYS A 56 -11.36 -26.78 -13.94
N ALA A 57 -11.27 -27.01 -12.63
CA ALA A 57 -10.87 -26.01 -11.64
C ALA A 57 -9.33 -25.96 -11.50
N LEU A 58 -8.63 -27.02 -11.89
CA LEU A 58 -7.18 -27.07 -12.03
C LEU A 58 -6.68 -26.24 -13.23
N ASP A 59 -7.52 -26.03 -14.25
CA ASP A 59 -7.15 -25.26 -15.45
C ASP A 59 -6.81 -23.78 -15.17
N TYR A 60 -7.29 -23.20 -14.06
CA TYR A 60 -7.09 -21.78 -13.72
C TYR A 60 -6.71 -21.56 -12.25
N PRO A 61 -5.42 -21.73 -11.90
CA PRO A 61 -4.93 -21.55 -10.52
C PRO A 61 -5.18 -20.15 -9.95
N GLU A 62 -5.35 -19.12 -10.78
CA GLU A 62 -5.78 -17.77 -10.36
C GLU A 62 -7.11 -17.75 -9.60
N LEU A 63 -8.04 -18.66 -9.89
CA LEU A 63 -9.33 -18.74 -9.20
C LEU A 63 -9.25 -19.41 -7.82
N GLN A 64 -8.14 -20.09 -7.53
CA GLN A 64 -7.88 -20.78 -6.27
C GLN A 64 -7.15 -19.89 -5.25
N VAL A 65 -6.71 -18.68 -5.63
CA VAL A 65 -6.07 -17.73 -4.71
C VAL A 65 -7.09 -17.24 -3.68
N VAL A 66 -6.82 -17.49 -2.41
CA VAL A 66 -7.65 -17.02 -1.28
C VAL A 66 -6.84 -16.01 -0.44
N PRO A 67 -7.31 -14.75 -0.28
CA PRO A 67 -8.48 -14.17 -0.94
C PRO A 67 -8.23 -13.90 -2.42
N ARG A 68 -9.31 -13.92 -3.22
CA ARG A 68 -9.26 -13.57 -4.65
C ARG A 68 -8.88 -12.11 -4.85
N ALA A 69 -8.34 -11.76 -6.01
CA ALA A 69 -7.96 -10.38 -6.31
C ALA A 69 -9.18 -9.45 -6.25
N SER A 70 -10.31 -9.87 -6.83
CA SER A 70 -11.58 -9.12 -6.79
C SER A 70 -12.11 -8.90 -5.37
N GLN A 71 -11.98 -9.91 -4.50
CA GLN A 71 -12.36 -9.82 -3.08
C GLN A 71 -11.44 -8.89 -2.32
N ARG A 72 -10.12 -8.97 -2.57
CA ARG A 72 -9.13 -8.08 -1.95
C ARG A 72 -9.39 -6.64 -2.35
N LEU A 73 -9.61 -6.39 -3.63
CA LEU A 73 -9.92 -5.06 -4.15
C LEU A 73 -11.18 -4.49 -3.51
N LYS A 74 -12.23 -5.30 -3.30
CA LYS A 74 -13.44 -4.88 -2.57
C LYS A 74 -13.12 -4.40 -1.15
N VAL A 75 -12.31 -5.15 -0.41
CA VAL A 75 -11.93 -4.80 0.97
C VAL A 75 -11.08 -3.54 1.00
N GLU A 76 -10.10 -3.41 0.11
CA GLU A 76 -9.24 -2.23 0.04
C GLU A 76 -10.02 -0.98 -0.45
N ALA A 77 -10.98 -1.12 -1.36
CA ALA A 77 -11.86 -0.03 -1.79
C ALA A 77 -12.76 0.48 -0.65
N ALA A 78 -13.30 -0.42 0.16
CA ALA A 78 -14.08 -0.05 1.35
C ALA A 78 -13.19 0.68 2.37
N ARG A 79 -11.97 0.19 2.58
CA ARG A 79 -10.99 0.83 3.47
C ARG A 79 -10.58 2.22 2.99
N GLU A 80 -10.27 2.37 1.71
CA GLU A 80 -9.89 3.64 1.07
C GLU A 80 -10.95 4.73 1.31
N THR A 81 -12.23 4.36 1.27
CA THR A 81 -13.33 5.30 1.56
C THR A 81 -13.30 5.84 2.98
N SER A 82 -12.91 5.01 3.96
CA SER A 82 -12.91 5.37 5.38
C SER A 82 -11.61 6.02 5.88
N GLY A 83 -10.47 5.74 5.22
CA GLY A 83 -9.14 6.03 5.74
C GLY A 83 -8.27 6.96 4.88
N TRP A 84 -8.85 7.58 3.84
CA TRP A 84 -8.06 8.31 2.83
C TRP A 84 -7.11 9.37 3.41
N TYR A 85 -7.45 10.04 4.51
CA TYR A 85 -6.57 11.05 5.11
C TYR A 85 -5.40 10.40 5.87
N THR A 86 -5.67 9.32 6.60
CA THR A 86 -4.68 8.67 7.45
C THR A 86 -3.68 7.85 6.65
N ASP A 87 -4.04 7.32 5.48
CA ASP A 87 -3.15 6.44 4.73
C ASP A 87 -1.91 7.17 4.14
N TYR A 88 -1.98 8.49 3.93
CA TYR A 88 -0.88 9.31 3.39
C TYR A 88 -0.06 10.08 4.44
N TRP A 89 -0.25 9.81 5.73
CA TRP A 89 0.38 10.59 6.81
C TRP A 89 1.91 10.69 6.68
N ALA A 90 2.60 9.63 6.25
CA ALA A 90 4.05 9.62 6.12
C ALA A 90 4.55 10.63 5.06
N PHE A 91 3.79 10.79 3.97
CA PHE A 91 4.06 11.79 2.94
C PHE A 91 3.76 13.20 3.44
N GLN A 92 2.65 13.37 4.17
CA GLN A 92 2.25 14.65 4.73
C GLN A 92 3.29 15.17 5.74
N VAL A 93 3.78 14.31 6.64
CA VAL A 93 4.79 14.69 7.64
C VAL A 93 6.11 15.04 6.96
N SER A 94 6.54 14.27 5.95
CA SER A 94 7.73 14.59 5.16
C SER A 94 7.60 15.96 4.48
N GLY A 95 6.50 16.19 3.75
CA GLY A 95 6.25 17.45 3.06
C GLY A 95 6.12 18.64 4.02
N LEU A 96 5.45 18.44 5.17
CA LEU A 96 5.30 19.45 6.20
C LEU A 96 6.64 19.82 6.83
N ALA A 97 7.50 18.84 7.11
CA ALA A 97 8.84 19.10 7.64
C ALA A 97 9.66 19.94 6.65
N THR A 98 9.65 19.59 5.36
CA THR A 98 10.38 20.35 4.32
C THR A 98 9.82 21.76 4.15
N ALA A 99 8.48 21.93 4.11
CA ALA A 99 7.85 23.25 4.03
C ALA A 99 8.14 24.11 5.27
N TYR A 100 8.15 23.49 6.45
CA TYR A 100 8.44 24.16 7.72
C TYR A 100 9.87 24.69 7.76
N VAL A 101 10.86 23.87 7.40
CA VAL A 101 12.26 24.33 7.34
C VAL A 101 12.44 25.40 6.27
N GLY A 102 11.79 25.26 5.10
CA GLY A 102 11.77 26.32 4.08
C GLY A 102 11.27 27.65 4.66
N SER A 103 10.16 27.63 5.38
CA SER A 103 9.56 28.84 5.97
C SER A 103 10.41 29.48 7.06
N MET A 104 11.21 28.69 7.79
CA MET A 104 12.16 29.24 8.76
C MET A 104 13.49 29.67 8.13
N GLY A 105 13.83 29.16 6.95
CA GLY A 105 15.15 29.31 6.33
C GLY A 105 15.60 30.75 6.14
N SER A 106 14.69 31.64 5.75
CA SER A 106 14.99 33.06 5.54
C SER A 106 15.48 33.78 6.79
N SER A 107 15.06 33.34 7.98
CA SER A 107 15.49 33.90 9.26
C SER A 107 16.80 33.30 9.79
N MET A 108 17.27 32.20 9.19
CA MET A 108 18.38 31.38 9.68
C MET A 108 19.57 31.35 8.74
N PHE A 109 19.69 32.31 7.83
CA PHE A 109 20.83 32.41 6.92
C PHE A 109 22.14 32.70 7.68
N ARG A 110 23.26 32.19 7.15
CA ARG A 110 24.60 32.50 7.67
C ARG A 110 24.94 33.97 7.38
N ALA A 111 25.56 34.67 8.33
CA ALA A 111 25.86 36.11 8.20
C ALA A 111 26.87 36.45 7.07
N SER A 112 27.60 35.45 6.56
CA SER A 112 28.68 35.62 5.58
C SER A 112 28.26 35.37 4.12
N LEU A 113 26.98 35.50 3.78
CA LEU A 113 26.51 35.33 2.40
C LEU A 113 26.81 36.58 1.57
N THR A 114 27.27 36.38 0.33
CA THR A 114 27.33 37.46 -0.67
C THR A 114 25.93 37.76 -1.23
N ALA A 115 25.76 38.90 -1.89
CA ALA A 115 24.48 39.29 -2.50
C ALA A 115 23.95 38.21 -3.47
N ASP A 116 24.82 37.64 -4.31
CA ASP A 116 24.43 36.56 -5.23
C ASP A 116 23.99 35.30 -4.47
N GLN A 117 24.73 34.91 -3.42
CA GLN A 117 24.36 33.75 -2.59
C GLN A 117 23.06 33.97 -1.80
N GLN A 118 22.71 35.23 -1.51
CA GLN A 118 21.44 35.55 -0.86
C GLN A 118 20.27 35.28 -1.82
N THR A 119 20.40 35.64 -3.10
CA THR A 119 19.37 35.32 -4.10
C THR A 119 19.21 33.81 -4.31
N ASP A 120 20.31 33.06 -4.31
CA ASP A 120 20.27 31.59 -4.37
C ASP A 120 19.63 30.99 -3.11
N ALA A 121 19.91 31.56 -1.94
CA ALA A 121 19.33 31.13 -0.68
C ALA A 121 17.81 31.39 -0.63
N ASP A 122 17.34 32.52 -1.13
CA ASP A 122 15.92 32.84 -1.25
C ASP A 122 15.22 31.88 -2.22
N ALA A 123 15.86 31.56 -3.36
CA ALA A 123 15.37 30.55 -4.29
C ALA A 123 15.32 29.15 -3.67
N ALA A 124 16.31 28.77 -2.85
CA ALA A 124 16.33 27.52 -2.11
C ALA A 124 15.20 27.44 -1.08
N VAL A 125 14.94 28.53 -0.35
CA VAL A 125 13.82 28.66 0.59
C VAL A 125 12.49 28.46 -0.12
N LEU A 126 12.26 29.18 -1.22
CA LEU A 126 11.05 29.06 -2.01
C LEU A 126 10.90 27.65 -2.58
N GLY A 127 11.99 27.06 -3.08
CA GLY A 127 12.03 25.70 -3.60
C GLY A 127 11.62 24.67 -2.54
N ALA A 128 12.12 24.78 -1.31
CA ALA A 128 11.74 23.91 -0.20
C ALA A 128 10.27 24.09 0.20
N GLN A 129 9.78 25.33 0.28
CA GLN A 129 8.37 25.62 0.57
C GLN A 129 7.43 25.02 -0.47
N VAL A 130 7.69 25.27 -1.75
CA VAL A 130 6.88 24.77 -2.87
C VAL A 130 6.93 23.25 -2.93
N THR A 131 8.10 22.65 -2.73
CA THR A 131 8.25 21.18 -2.71
C THR A 131 7.43 20.57 -1.58
N GLY A 132 7.58 21.08 -0.35
CA GLY A 132 6.85 20.55 0.81
C GLY A 132 5.34 20.76 0.71
N ALA A 133 4.90 21.96 0.33
CA ALA A 133 3.49 22.27 0.13
C ALA A 133 2.89 21.47 -1.04
N GLY A 134 3.66 21.27 -2.12
CA GLY A 134 3.28 20.47 -3.28
C GLY A 134 3.01 19.01 -2.90
N TRP A 135 3.81 18.42 -2.01
CA TRP A 135 3.55 17.07 -1.49
C TRP A 135 2.30 17.01 -0.62
N ILE A 136 2.07 17.98 0.26
CA ILE A 136 0.85 18.04 1.07
C ILE A 136 -0.38 18.10 0.16
N LEU A 137 -0.41 19.06 -0.78
CA LEU A 137 -1.51 19.20 -1.74
C LEU A 137 -1.66 17.95 -2.62
N GLY A 138 -0.55 17.39 -3.08
CA GLY A 138 -0.52 16.16 -3.88
C GLY A 138 -1.15 14.99 -3.15
N THR A 139 -0.87 14.82 -1.84
CA THR A 139 -1.49 13.75 -1.04
C THR A 139 -3.00 13.94 -0.87
N VAL A 140 -3.47 15.19 -0.73
CA VAL A 140 -4.91 15.48 -0.67
C VAL A 140 -5.58 15.12 -2.00
N LEU A 141 -4.99 15.52 -3.13
CA LEU A 141 -5.52 15.20 -4.46
C LEU A 141 -5.52 13.69 -4.72
N LEU A 142 -4.45 12.98 -4.33
CA LEU A 142 -4.38 11.52 -4.45
C LEU A 142 -5.44 10.82 -3.59
N GLY A 143 -5.65 11.29 -2.36
CA GLY A 143 -6.69 10.77 -1.47
C GLY A 143 -8.12 10.95 -2.00
N LEU A 144 -8.37 12.04 -2.73
CA LEU A 144 -9.66 12.27 -3.39
C LEU A 144 -9.86 11.38 -4.63
N GLY A 145 -8.77 10.94 -5.27
CA GLY A 145 -8.82 10.15 -6.51
C GLY A 145 -9.35 8.73 -6.33
N LYS A 146 -9.22 8.14 -5.13
CA LYS A 146 -9.73 6.81 -4.76
C LYS A 146 -9.58 5.72 -5.85
N PRO A 147 -8.33 5.38 -6.25
CA PRO A 147 -8.08 4.42 -7.32
C PRO A 147 -8.70 3.03 -7.08
N TYR A 148 -8.76 2.53 -5.84
CA TYR A 148 -9.35 1.23 -5.57
C TYR A 148 -10.87 1.23 -5.69
N GLU A 149 -11.53 2.29 -5.25
CA GLU A 149 -12.97 2.44 -5.45
C GLU A 149 -13.33 2.46 -6.94
N THR A 150 -12.56 3.21 -7.74
CA THR A 150 -12.77 3.32 -9.19
C THR A 150 -12.57 1.98 -9.88
N GLY A 151 -11.44 1.30 -9.65
CA GLY A 151 -11.19 -0.01 -10.26
C GLY A 151 -12.16 -1.09 -9.76
N TYR A 152 -12.63 -1.02 -8.52
CA TYR A 152 -13.68 -1.93 -8.03
C TYR A 152 -15.00 -1.77 -8.78
N ARG A 153 -15.40 -0.53 -9.09
CA ARG A 153 -16.61 -0.26 -9.91
C ARG A 153 -16.47 -0.84 -11.32
N GLU A 154 -15.29 -0.72 -11.92
CA GLU A 154 -14.99 -1.31 -13.25
C GLU A 154 -15.06 -2.83 -13.24
N VAL A 155 -14.43 -3.48 -12.25
CA VAL A 155 -14.49 -4.94 -12.07
C VAL A 155 -15.93 -5.42 -11.85
N ARG A 156 -16.74 -4.67 -11.10
CA ARG A 156 -18.15 -4.99 -10.86
C ARG A 156 -19.02 -4.82 -12.11
N ALA A 157 -18.63 -3.97 -13.05
CA ALA A 157 -19.37 -3.74 -14.28
C ALA A 157 -19.31 -4.94 -15.26
N VAL A 158 -18.31 -5.82 -15.10
CA VAL A 158 -18.19 -7.05 -15.90
C VAL A 158 -19.30 -8.05 -15.52
N LYS A 159 -20.30 -8.19 -16.39
CA LYS A 159 -21.43 -9.11 -16.22
C LYS A 159 -21.08 -10.53 -16.67
N GLY A 160 -21.79 -11.51 -16.13
CA GLY A 160 -21.68 -12.91 -16.53
C GLY A 160 -21.13 -13.81 -15.42
N LYS A 161 -21.68 -15.02 -15.33
CA LYS A 161 -21.23 -16.07 -14.39
C LYS A 161 -20.23 -17.04 -15.03
N ASP A 162 -20.03 -16.93 -16.34
CA ASP A 162 -19.16 -17.81 -17.11
C ASP A 162 -17.71 -17.74 -16.60
N LYS A 163 -16.98 -18.85 -16.74
CA LYS A 163 -15.57 -18.95 -16.34
C LYS A 163 -14.73 -17.82 -16.94
N ARG A 164 -14.90 -17.53 -18.23
CA ARG A 164 -14.23 -16.42 -18.92
C ARG A 164 -14.49 -15.06 -18.26
N ALA A 165 -15.72 -14.79 -17.85
CA ALA A 165 -16.09 -13.54 -17.18
C ALA A 165 -15.52 -13.46 -15.76
N GLN A 166 -15.40 -14.59 -15.05
CA GLN A 166 -14.74 -14.65 -13.74
C GLN A 166 -13.24 -14.36 -13.87
N LEU A 167 -12.56 -14.99 -14.83
CA LEU A 167 -11.14 -14.76 -15.08
C LEU A 167 -10.85 -13.32 -15.49
N LEU A 168 -11.71 -12.74 -16.32
CA LEU A 168 -11.59 -11.33 -16.70
C LEU A 168 -11.70 -10.41 -15.49
N ARG A 169 -12.64 -10.67 -14.58
CA ARG A 169 -12.79 -9.91 -13.33
C ARG A 169 -11.57 -10.01 -12.44
N GLU A 170 -11.00 -11.21 -12.29
CA GLU A 170 -9.78 -11.38 -11.50
C GLU A 170 -8.58 -10.67 -12.12
N ARG A 171 -8.39 -10.75 -13.45
CA ARG A 171 -7.28 -10.04 -14.14
C ARG A 171 -7.39 -8.53 -14.02
N MET A 172 -8.57 -7.97 -14.25
CA MET A 172 -8.80 -6.52 -14.07
C MET A 172 -8.55 -6.08 -12.61
N ALA A 173 -8.96 -6.91 -11.65
CA ALA A 173 -8.71 -6.63 -10.24
C ALA A 173 -7.21 -6.69 -9.89
N GLU A 174 -6.47 -7.68 -10.41
CA GLU A 174 -5.03 -7.77 -10.26
C GLU A 174 -4.32 -6.56 -10.86
N GLU A 175 -4.69 -6.15 -12.08
CA GLU A 175 -4.12 -4.98 -12.76
C GLU A 175 -4.33 -3.69 -11.96
N THR A 176 -5.53 -3.51 -11.38
CA THR A 176 -5.84 -2.37 -10.51
C THR A 176 -4.97 -2.34 -9.26
N LEU A 177 -4.78 -3.49 -8.60
CA LEU A 177 -3.91 -3.60 -7.41
C LEU A 177 -2.44 -3.32 -7.77
N GLU A 178 -1.98 -3.84 -8.90
CA GLU A 178 -0.62 -3.65 -9.40
C GLU A 178 -0.34 -2.19 -9.79
N SER A 179 -1.24 -1.57 -10.56
CA SER A 179 -1.08 -0.19 -11.03
C SER A 179 -0.99 0.79 -9.87
N SER A 180 -1.86 0.62 -8.87
CA SER A 180 -1.93 1.43 -7.67
C SER A 180 -0.66 1.29 -6.81
N SER A 181 -0.15 0.06 -6.70
CA SER A 181 1.12 -0.22 -6.02
C SER A 181 2.30 0.44 -6.73
N LYS A 182 2.43 0.27 -8.06
CA LYS A 182 3.49 0.88 -8.88
C LYS A 182 3.47 2.40 -8.79
N LEU A 183 2.30 3.02 -8.86
CA LEU A 183 2.13 4.46 -8.68
C LEU A 183 2.68 4.88 -7.31
N MET A 184 2.27 4.19 -6.25
CA MET A 184 2.71 4.54 -4.91
C MET A 184 4.19 4.33 -4.68
N THR A 185 4.79 3.28 -5.23
CA THR A 185 6.25 3.08 -5.15
C THR A 185 7.00 4.25 -5.80
N LYS A 186 6.57 4.70 -6.99
CA LYS A 186 7.18 5.86 -7.66
C LYS A 186 7.03 7.13 -6.82
N LEU A 187 5.86 7.35 -6.22
CA LEU A 187 5.62 8.49 -5.35
C LEU A 187 6.48 8.44 -4.07
N THR A 188 6.65 7.26 -3.46
CA THR A 188 7.56 7.08 -2.30
C THR A 188 8.97 7.53 -2.63
N TYR A 189 9.55 7.05 -3.74
CA TYR A 189 10.89 7.46 -4.15
C TYR A 189 10.95 8.93 -4.58
N GLY A 190 9.92 9.42 -5.27
CA GLY A 190 9.83 10.83 -5.64
C GLY A 190 9.82 11.74 -4.42
N ALA A 191 9.01 11.41 -3.40
CA ALA A 191 8.91 12.18 -2.16
C ALA A 191 10.22 12.13 -1.37
N LEU A 192 10.85 10.96 -1.27
CA LEU A 192 12.16 10.81 -0.65
C LEU A 192 13.19 11.74 -1.31
N ILE A 193 13.38 11.59 -2.63
CA ILE A 193 14.43 12.31 -3.36
C ILE A 193 14.17 13.83 -3.31
N THR A 194 12.96 14.28 -3.63
CA THR A 194 12.67 15.72 -3.72
C THR A 194 12.73 16.41 -2.36
N ASN A 195 12.17 15.83 -1.30
CA ASN A 195 12.25 16.40 0.04
C ASN A 195 13.67 16.35 0.61
N ALA A 196 14.40 15.24 0.43
CA ALA A 196 15.79 15.14 0.86
C ALA A 196 16.67 16.18 0.16
N MET A 197 16.58 16.28 -1.17
CA MET A 197 17.36 17.22 -1.97
C MET A 197 17.03 18.67 -1.61
N ALA A 198 15.75 19.03 -1.45
CA ALA A 198 15.34 20.36 -1.04
C ALA A 198 15.92 20.73 0.34
N SER A 199 15.84 19.81 1.31
CA SER A 199 16.36 20.06 2.66
C SER A 199 17.90 20.12 2.70
N ILE A 200 18.60 19.24 1.97
CA ILE A 200 20.07 19.27 1.89
C ILE A 200 20.56 20.53 1.20
N TYR A 201 19.92 20.93 0.09
CA TYR A 201 20.29 22.13 -0.64
C TYR A 201 20.06 23.39 0.21
N LEU A 202 18.92 23.48 0.90
CA LEU A 202 18.67 24.58 1.83
C LEU A 202 19.69 24.62 2.97
N ALA A 203 20.15 23.47 3.47
CA ALA A 203 21.14 23.38 4.54
C ALA A 203 22.48 24.06 4.20
N THR A 204 22.84 24.22 2.92
CA THR A 204 24.12 24.85 2.52
C THR A 204 24.16 26.36 2.77
N PHE A 205 22.99 27.00 2.88
CA PHE A 205 22.86 28.46 3.09
C PHE A 205 22.54 28.83 4.54
N MET A 206 22.09 27.87 5.34
CA MET A 206 21.68 28.09 6.73
C MET A 206 22.88 28.16 7.69
N ASN A 207 22.68 28.84 8.83
CA ASN A 207 23.57 28.80 9.98
C ASN A 207 23.50 27.42 10.69
N ARG A 208 24.34 27.21 11.72
CA ARG A 208 24.44 25.92 12.43
C ARG A 208 23.10 25.40 12.97
N GLU A 209 22.26 26.29 13.52
CA GLU A 209 20.95 25.90 14.04
C GLU A 209 20.01 25.48 12.91
N GLY A 210 19.98 26.27 11.83
CA GLY A 210 19.21 25.95 10.64
C GLY A 210 19.64 24.64 9.97
N THR A 211 20.94 24.37 9.91
CA THR A 211 21.47 23.09 9.40
C THR A 211 20.94 21.89 10.19
N ILE A 212 20.76 22.00 11.52
CA ILE A 212 20.20 20.92 12.34
C ILE A 212 18.73 20.66 11.94
N TYR A 213 17.93 21.72 11.77
CA TYR A 213 16.53 21.57 11.33
C TYR A 213 16.44 21.00 9.92
N ALA A 214 17.29 21.45 8.99
CA ALA A 214 17.36 20.93 7.64
C ALA A 214 17.78 19.45 7.61
N ALA A 215 18.74 19.05 8.44
CA ALA A 215 19.12 17.66 8.61
C ALA A 215 17.97 16.81 9.16
N ALA A 216 17.24 17.30 10.17
CA ALA A 216 16.07 16.61 10.71
C ALA A 216 14.96 16.46 9.65
N SER A 217 14.70 17.50 8.86
CA SER A 217 13.78 17.44 7.72
C SER A 217 14.24 16.43 6.66
N ALA A 218 15.54 16.40 6.34
CA ALA A 218 16.09 15.40 5.43
C ALA A 218 15.90 13.97 5.99
N MET A 219 16.01 13.74 7.30
CA MET A 219 15.68 12.45 7.89
C MET A 219 14.19 12.11 7.77
N PHE A 220 13.29 13.08 7.96
CA PHE A 220 11.85 12.86 7.79
C PHE A 220 11.45 12.50 6.34
N SER A 221 12.28 12.84 5.34
CA SER A 221 12.05 12.42 3.95
C SER A 221 12.06 10.89 3.75
N PHE A 222 12.64 10.14 4.69
CA PHE A 222 12.65 8.67 4.67
C PHE A 222 11.36 8.04 5.23
N LEU A 223 10.46 8.83 5.86
CA LEU A 223 9.23 8.30 6.43
C LEU A 223 8.38 7.49 5.43
N PRO A 224 8.12 7.94 4.19
CA PRO A 224 7.34 7.16 3.23
C PRO A 224 7.98 5.83 2.83
N MET A 225 9.30 5.68 3.00
CA MET A 225 10.03 4.44 2.73
C MET A 225 9.97 3.49 3.93
N ILE A 226 10.13 4.02 5.15
CA ILE A 226 10.08 3.25 6.40
C ILE A 226 8.65 2.76 6.67
N PHE A 227 7.65 3.58 6.36
CA PHE A 227 6.22 3.29 6.54
C PHE A 227 5.57 3.15 5.15
N PRO A 228 5.70 1.97 4.51
CA PRO A 228 5.19 1.76 3.17
C PRO A 228 3.67 1.96 3.12
N HIS A 229 3.19 2.60 2.05
CA HIS A 229 1.77 2.83 1.84
C HIS A 229 0.99 1.51 1.75
N GLN A 230 -0.26 1.51 2.21
CA GLN A 230 -1.14 0.34 2.21
C GLN A 230 -1.30 -0.29 0.82
N HIS A 231 -1.25 0.51 -0.25
CA HIS A 231 -1.31 0.00 -1.64
C HIS A 231 -0.12 -0.92 -1.98
N ILE A 232 1.08 -0.58 -1.50
CA ILE A 232 2.28 -1.39 -1.71
C ILE A 232 2.17 -2.70 -0.91
N VAL A 233 1.75 -2.60 0.35
CA VAL A 233 1.61 -3.75 1.26
C VAL A 233 0.52 -4.72 0.79
N SER A 234 -0.63 -4.21 0.35
CA SER A 234 -1.76 -5.03 -0.12
C SER A 234 -1.40 -5.82 -1.36
N TRP A 235 -0.74 -5.20 -2.35
CA TRP A 235 -0.22 -5.90 -3.52
C TRP A 235 0.85 -6.94 -3.16
N GLY A 236 1.80 -6.59 -2.29
CA GLY A 236 2.84 -7.51 -1.82
C GLY A 236 2.27 -8.77 -1.16
N LYS A 237 1.24 -8.61 -0.30
CA LYS A 237 0.51 -9.72 0.31
C LYS A 237 -0.23 -10.56 -0.72
N HIS A 238 -0.88 -9.94 -1.69
CA HIS A 238 -1.55 -10.67 -2.77
C HIS A 238 -0.56 -11.53 -3.56
N GLN A 239 0.61 -10.98 -3.92
CA GLN A 239 1.68 -11.72 -4.57
C GLN A 239 2.27 -12.83 -3.70
N GLU A 240 2.30 -12.66 -2.38
CA GLU A 240 2.68 -13.73 -1.45
C GLU A 240 1.69 -14.90 -1.49
N TYR A 241 0.37 -14.63 -1.46
CA TYR A 241 -0.66 -15.67 -1.59
C TYR A 241 -0.60 -16.37 -2.94
N LYS A 242 -0.41 -15.59 -4.02
CA LYS A 242 -0.22 -16.14 -5.36
C LYS A 242 0.98 -17.08 -5.37
N ARG A 243 2.15 -16.63 -4.91
CA ARG A 243 3.36 -17.47 -4.82
C ARG A 243 3.14 -18.76 -4.02
N LYS A 244 2.36 -18.74 -2.93
CA LYS A 244 2.07 -19.96 -2.16
C LYS A 244 1.34 -21.05 -2.95
N ILE A 245 0.60 -20.71 -4.00
CA ILE A 245 -0.10 -21.65 -4.87
C ILE A 245 0.77 -22.06 -6.06
N TYR A 246 1.57 -21.13 -6.59
CA TYR A 246 2.41 -21.40 -7.76
C TYR A 246 3.80 -21.98 -7.45
N VAL A 247 4.28 -21.91 -6.20
CA VAL A 247 5.60 -22.44 -5.85
C VAL A 247 5.51 -23.96 -5.77
N PRO A 248 6.28 -24.71 -6.59
CA PRO A 248 6.30 -26.16 -6.48
C PRO A 248 6.85 -26.57 -5.12
N PHE A 249 6.22 -27.56 -4.49
CA PHE A 249 6.77 -28.17 -3.29
C PHE A 249 7.93 -29.06 -3.70
N THR A 250 9.15 -28.54 -3.53
CA THR A 250 10.37 -29.34 -3.65
C THR A 250 10.54 -30.17 -2.37
N SER A 251 10.36 -31.48 -2.47
CA SER A 251 10.64 -32.40 -1.36
C SER A 251 11.81 -33.30 -1.74
N MET A 252 12.82 -33.38 -0.87
CA MET A 252 13.87 -34.38 -0.98
C MET A 252 13.36 -35.66 -0.32
N ARG A 253 13.24 -36.74 -1.09
CA ARG A 253 12.85 -38.06 -0.59
C ARG A 253 13.96 -39.05 -0.87
N LEU A 254 14.22 -39.97 0.06
CA LEU A 254 15.12 -41.09 -0.21
C LEU A 254 14.35 -42.11 -1.03
N HIS A 255 14.83 -42.40 -2.25
CA HIS A 255 14.27 -43.43 -3.10
C HIS A 255 15.17 -44.66 -3.06
N TYR A 256 14.58 -45.83 -2.81
CA TYR A 256 15.29 -47.11 -2.85
C TYR A 256 15.14 -47.72 -4.24
N ASP A 257 16.24 -47.82 -4.99
CA ASP A 257 16.24 -48.47 -6.29
C ASP A 257 16.45 -49.99 -6.11
N SER A 258 15.43 -50.77 -6.49
CA SER A 258 15.43 -52.22 -6.34
C SER A 258 16.47 -52.92 -7.22
N LYS A 259 16.96 -52.29 -8.29
CA LYS A 259 17.96 -52.88 -9.20
C LYS A 259 19.38 -52.69 -8.67
N THR A 260 19.68 -51.52 -8.13
CA THR A 260 21.03 -51.20 -7.63
C THR A 260 21.18 -51.44 -6.13
N GLN A 261 20.08 -51.72 -5.41
CA GLN A 261 20.02 -51.85 -3.96
C GLN A 261 20.61 -50.66 -3.19
N LYS A 262 20.60 -49.47 -3.80
CA LYS A 262 21.13 -48.24 -3.21
C LYS A 262 20.00 -47.26 -2.93
N THR A 263 20.09 -46.59 -1.79
CA THR A 263 19.28 -45.41 -1.48
C THR A 263 19.92 -44.20 -2.17
N MET A 264 19.15 -43.50 -2.99
CA MET A 264 19.58 -42.27 -3.62
C MET A 264 18.66 -41.11 -3.21
N PRO A 265 19.20 -39.91 -2.95
CA PRO A 265 18.36 -38.74 -2.74
C PRO A 265 17.66 -38.40 -4.06
N LEU A 266 16.33 -38.44 -4.04
CA LEU A 266 15.51 -38.03 -5.17
C LEU A 266 14.87 -36.68 -4.83
N LEU A 267 15.19 -35.68 -5.64
CA LEU A 267 14.51 -34.40 -5.60
C LEU A 267 13.18 -34.56 -6.35
N ALA A 268 12.07 -34.64 -5.62
CA ALA A 268 10.75 -34.64 -6.20
C ALA A 268 10.21 -33.21 -6.22
N MET A 269 9.93 -32.71 -7.41
CA MET A 269 9.22 -31.45 -7.61
C MET A 269 7.75 -31.78 -7.85
N ASN A 270 6.91 -31.55 -6.84
CA ASN A 270 5.47 -31.76 -6.95
C ASN A 270 4.79 -30.41 -7.10
N TRP A 271 3.97 -30.29 -8.15
CA TRP A 271 3.07 -29.17 -8.31
C TRP A 271 1.76 -29.51 -7.61
N THR A 272 1.35 -28.68 -6.66
CA THR A 272 -0.01 -28.71 -6.11
C THR A 272 -0.85 -27.79 -6.96
N PHE A 273 -1.59 -28.37 -7.89
CA PHE A 273 -2.67 -27.69 -8.60
C PHE A 273 -3.98 -28.04 -7.90
#